data_AF-A0A3D3L310-F1
#
_entry.id   AF-A0A3D3L310-F1
#
_cell.length_a   1.000
_cell.length_b   1.000
_cell.length_c   1.000
_cell.angle_alpha   90.00
_cell.angle_beta   90.00
_cell.angle_gamma   90.00
#
_symmetry.space_group_name_H-M   'P 1'
#
loop_
_entity.id
_entity.type
_entity.pdbx_description
1 polymer ?
#
loop_
_entity_poly.entity_id
_entity_poly.type
_entity_poly.pdbx_seq_one_letter_code
_entity_poly.pdbx_strand_id
1 'polypeptide(L)'
;SGNVINASLIQRGKAGEGEGIKKEQVVLRRKKDKKRIKIKISDLSKSDQKFLNKLVWDGKKVGSLLIKSLSEEDQKLINTANASIRDKPGKGRRKIKIGQPYASLRIKAGFSFTQFVHGRVDPAENDDEIDVYSITDRINGSEAIGFYVKLEGITDNKKSKSYLQFNSSGSGFKSIGFGLKHNIWKSVHLGLDCALYPKGSSIEFRPLKTDADKTWTWYPGGEGGILLIAPYLSVQF
;
A
#
# COMPACT_ATOMS: atom_id res chain seq x y z
N SER A 1 -2.62 6.29 52.11
CA SER A 1 -4.02 6.74 51.94
C SER A 1 -4.56 6.21 50.61
N GLY A 2 -5.85 5.89 50.51
CA GLY A 2 -6.44 5.16 49.37
C GLY A 2 -6.71 5.97 48.09
N ASN A 3 -6.05 7.11 47.89
CA ASN A 3 -6.38 8.03 46.79
C ASN A 3 -5.76 7.56 45.46
N VAL A 4 -6.57 6.95 44.59
CA VAL A 4 -6.17 6.55 43.24
C VAL A 4 -6.10 7.78 42.32
N ILE A 5 -4.96 8.00 41.67
CA ILE A 5 -4.76 9.12 40.72
C ILE A 5 -4.51 8.57 39.32
N ASN A 6 -5.52 8.71 38.44
CA ASN A 6 -5.38 8.41 37.02
C ASN A 6 -4.38 9.36 36.35
N ALA A 7 -3.18 8.85 36.05
CA ALA A 7 -2.06 9.62 35.51
C ALA A 7 -1.22 8.81 34.50
N SER A 8 -0.25 9.48 33.85
CA SER A 8 0.86 8.82 33.14
C SER A 8 2.20 9.26 33.72
N LEU A 9 3.18 8.37 33.76
CA LEU A 9 4.55 8.73 34.15
C LEU A 9 5.15 9.65 33.07
N ILE A 10 5.67 10.81 33.49
CA ILE A 10 6.50 11.68 32.63
C ILE A 10 7.97 11.33 32.84
N GLN A 11 8.39 11.26 34.11
CA GLN A 11 9.80 11.26 34.48
C GLN A 11 9.99 10.61 35.85
N ARG A 12 11.12 9.93 36.02
CA ARG A 12 11.66 9.46 37.31
C ARG A 12 12.97 10.20 37.55
N GLY A 13 13.23 10.69 38.75
CA GLY A 13 14.50 11.32 39.08
C GLY A 13 15.66 10.34 38.87
N LYS A 14 16.58 10.66 37.94
CA LYS A 14 17.88 9.98 37.84
C LYS A 14 18.88 10.65 38.79
N ALA A 15 19.97 9.94 39.09
CA ALA A 15 21.11 10.55 39.76
C ALA A 15 22.03 11.15 38.69
N GLY A 16 22.35 12.44 38.83
CA GLY A 16 23.06 13.22 37.81
C GLY A 16 22.11 14.03 36.92
N GLU A 17 22.45 15.32 36.79
CA GLU A 17 22.05 16.27 35.72
C GLU A 17 20.57 16.69 35.57
N GLY A 18 20.36 17.96 35.18
CA GLY A 18 19.12 18.44 34.57
C GLY A 18 18.14 19.17 35.50
N GLU A 19 17.05 18.49 35.89
CA GLU A 19 15.73 19.13 36.04
C GLU A 19 15.15 19.20 37.47
N GLY A 20 15.98 19.28 38.51
CA GLY A 20 15.50 19.62 39.88
C GLY A 20 14.47 18.64 40.46
N ILE A 21 14.66 17.34 40.24
CA ILE A 21 13.84 16.24 40.76
C ILE A 21 14.75 15.28 41.53
N LYS A 22 14.44 15.00 42.79
CA LYS A 22 15.25 14.09 43.62
C LYS A 22 15.10 12.64 43.12
N LYS A 23 16.14 11.82 43.30
CA LYS A 23 16.19 10.38 42.92
C LYS A 23 15.00 9.56 43.46
N GLU A 24 14.44 9.99 44.59
CA GLU A 24 13.29 9.40 45.28
C GLU A 24 11.93 9.83 44.72
N GLN A 25 11.88 10.68 43.69
CA GLN A 25 10.63 11.28 43.19
C GLN A 25 10.30 10.86 41.75
N VAL A 26 9.00 10.81 41.47
CA VAL A 26 8.42 10.68 40.12
C VAL A 26 7.56 11.90 39.79
N VAL A 27 7.56 12.27 38.52
CA VAL A 27 6.68 13.30 37.95
C VAL A 27 5.60 12.60 37.14
N LEU A 28 4.34 12.76 37.57
CA LEU A 28 3.17 12.20 36.92
C LEU A 28 2.34 13.29 36.24
N ARG A 29 1.78 12.99 35.07
CA ARG A 29 0.78 13.83 34.39
C ARG A 29 -0.61 13.33 34.75
N ARG A 30 -1.38 14.09 35.54
CA ARG A 30 -2.77 13.71 35.87
C ARG A 30 -3.64 13.78 34.61
N LYS A 31 -4.41 12.73 34.30
CA LYS A 31 -5.23 12.66 33.07
C LYS A 31 -6.34 13.73 33.06
N LYS A 32 -6.97 14.01 34.21
CA LYS A 32 -8.13 14.93 34.34
C LYS A 32 -7.84 16.37 33.86
N ASP A 33 -6.70 16.94 34.26
CA ASP A 33 -6.37 18.35 34.05
C ASP A 33 -4.98 18.58 33.44
N LYS A 34 -4.33 17.51 32.97
CA LYS A 34 -3.01 17.51 32.31
C LYS A 34 -1.85 18.07 33.17
N LYS A 35 -2.07 18.45 34.44
CA LYS A 35 -1.07 19.03 35.35
C LYS A 35 0.01 18.01 35.73
N ARG A 36 1.22 18.52 36.00
CA ARG A 36 2.36 17.75 36.52
C ARG A 36 2.28 17.69 38.05
N ILE A 37 2.47 16.52 38.64
CA ILE A 37 2.49 16.29 40.10
C ILE A 37 3.81 15.59 40.45
N LYS A 38 4.57 16.12 41.41
CA LYS A 38 5.75 15.44 41.99
C LYS A 38 5.29 14.60 43.20
N ILE A 39 5.61 13.31 43.22
CA ILE A 39 5.29 12.39 44.34
C ILE A 39 6.56 11.61 44.71
N LYS A 40 6.80 11.33 46.00
CA LYS A 40 7.89 10.43 46.40
C LYS A 40 7.50 8.97 46.12
N ILE A 41 8.47 8.16 45.73
CA ILE A 41 8.26 6.73 45.45
C ILE A 41 7.83 5.97 46.73
N SER A 42 8.26 6.42 47.91
CA SER A 42 7.82 5.92 49.23
C SER A 42 6.30 5.99 49.44
N ASP A 43 5.66 7.01 48.84
CA ASP A 43 4.27 7.37 49.15
C ASP A 43 3.27 6.64 48.22
N LEU A 44 3.78 5.89 47.25
CA LEU A 44 3.03 5.08 46.29
C LEU A 44 2.76 3.67 46.82
N SER A 45 1.81 2.94 46.22
CA SER A 45 1.51 1.56 46.64
C SER A 45 2.69 0.61 46.37
N LYS A 46 2.79 -0.50 47.13
CA LYS A 46 3.83 -1.53 46.90
C LYS A 46 3.80 -2.07 45.46
N SER A 47 2.62 -2.14 44.84
CA SER A 47 2.40 -2.47 43.44
C SER A 47 3.01 -1.43 42.49
N ASP A 48 2.76 -0.13 42.71
CA ASP A 48 3.31 0.95 41.88
C ASP A 48 4.83 1.05 42.01
N GLN A 49 5.37 0.88 43.22
CA GLN A 49 6.81 0.81 43.48
C GLN A 49 7.46 -0.35 42.71
N LYS A 50 6.84 -1.55 42.74
CA LYS A 50 7.30 -2.72 41.99
C LYS A 50 7.19 -2.52 40.48
N PHE A 51 6.16 -1.82 40.00
CA PHE A 51 6.01 -1.44 38.59
C PHE A 51 7.07 -0.42 38.13
N LEU A 52 7.28 0.66 38.89
CA LEU A 52 8.34 1.64 38.62
C LEU A 52 9.73 1.01 38.61
N ASN A 53 9.99 0.00 39.46
CA ASN A 53 11.26 -0.73 39.47
C ASN A 53 11.40 -1.73 38.32
N LYS A 54 10.31 -2.15 37.65
CA LYS A 54 10.38 -2.82 36.33
C LYS A 54 10.67 -1.84 35.19
N LEU A 55 10.26 -0.57 35.32
CA LEU A 55 10.53 0.48 34.34
C LEU A 55 11.99 0.99 34.43
N VAL A 56 12.94 0.10 34.17
CA VAL A 56 14.37 0.42 34.00
C VAL A 56 14.57 1.00 32.59
N TRP A 57 14.15 2.26 32.40
CA TRP A 57 14.48 2.98 31.17
C TRP A 57 15.90 3.52 31.24
N ASP A 58 16.82 2.87 30.52
CA ASP A 58 18.24 3.22 30.44
C ASP A 58 18.46 4.68 30.01
N GLY A 59 17.54 5.23 29.23
CA GLY A 59 17.56 6.59 28.69
C GLY A 59 17.91 6.66 27.20
N LYS A 60 18.16 5.50 26.57
CA LYS A 60 18.42 5.42 25.14
C LYS A 60 17.09 5.26 24.39
N LYS A 61 16.99 5.88 23.21
CA LYS A 61 15.86 5.67 22.29
C LYS A 61 15.97 4.35 21.52
N VAL A 62 17.10 3.67 21.61
CA VAL A 62 17.42 2.41 20.93
C VAL A 62 18.08 1.48 21.94
N GLY A 63 17.43 0.34 22.21
CA GLY A 63 17.99 -0.73 23.03
C GLY A 63 18.60 -1.83 22.16
N SER A 64 19.73 -2.39 22.59
CA SER A 64 20.37 -3.54 21.93
C SER A 64 20.08 -4.83 22.72
N LEU A 65 19.30 -5.74 22.14
CA LEU A 65 19.06 -7.08 22.68
C LEU A 65 19.90 -8.11 21.92
N LEU A 66 20.33 -9.17 22.63
CA LEU A 66 20.92 -10.33 21.99
C LEU A 66 19.80 -11.15 21.35
N ILE A 67 19.95 -11.53 20.07
CA ILE A 67 18.95 -12.37 19.36
C ILE A 67 18.63 -13.65 20.16
N LYS A 68 19.64 -14.23 20.84
CA LYS A 68 19.50 -15.41 21.73
C LYS A 68 18.59 -15.21 22.96
N SER A 69 18.17 -13.99 23.31
CA SER A 69 17.24 -13.72 24.41
C SER A 69 15.80 -13.45 23.95
N LEU A 70 15.46 -13.82 22.71
CA LEU A 70 14.13 -13.75 22.12
C LEU A 70 13.56 -15.16 21.90
N SER A 71 12.25 -15.29 21.64
CA SER A 71 11.65 -16.60 21.34
C SER A 71 12.23 -17.21 20.06
N GLU A 72 12.13 -18.53 19.86
CA GLU A 72 12.61 -19.16 18.63
C GLU A 72 11.89 -18.63 17.38
N GLU A 73 10.62 -18.24 17.53
CA GLU A 73 9.80 -17.63 16.47
C GLU A 73 10.28 -16.22 16.12
N ASP A 74 10.52 -15.37 17.13
CA ASP A 74 11.14 -14.05 16.95
C ASP A 74 12.52 -14.16 16.32
N GLN A 75 13.34 -15.11 16.80
CA GLN A 75 14.67 -15.37 16.26
C GLN A 75 14.59 -15.77 14.79
N LYS A 76 13.66 -16.65 14.42
CA LYS A 76 13.43 -17.08 13.03
C LYS A 76 12.99 -15.89 12.16
N LEU A 77 12.01 -15.11 12.62
CA LEU A 77 11.53 -13.91 11.93
C LEU A 77 12.65 -12.89 11.70
N ILE A 78 13.41 -12.57 12.76
CA ILE A 78 14.51 -11.59 12.74
C ILE A 78 15.67 -12.08 11.89
N ASN A 79 16.00 -13.38 11.93
CA ASN A 79 17.04 -13.95 11.07
C ASN A 79 16.63 -14.00 9.59
N THR A 80 15.34 -14.21 9.28
CA THR A 80 14.82 -14.14 7.91
C THR A 80 14.77 -12.69 7.40
N ALA A 81 14.34 -11.74 8.22
CA ALA A 81 14.34 -10.31 7.86
C ALA A 81 15.76 -9.72 7.72
N ASN A 82 16.71 -10.17 8.56
CA ASN A 82 18.12 -9.78 8.50
C ASN A 82 18.96 -10.78 7.68
N ALA A 83 18.37 -11.52 6.73
CA ALA A 83 19.07 -12.44 5.84
C ALA A 83 19.89 -11.73 4.74
N SER A 84 20.51 -10.59 5.06
CA SER A 84 21.59 -10.04 4.24
C SER A 84 22.78 -11.00 4.32
N ILE A 85 23.18 -11.50 3.15
CA ILE A 85 24.16 -12.58 2.97
C ILE A 85 25.43 -12.28 3.78
N ARG A 86 25.66 -13.02 4.87
CA ARG A 86 26.85 -12.87 5.71
C ARG A 86 27.98 -13.75 5.20
N ASP A 87 29.07 -13.12 4.81
CA ASP A 87 30.35 -13.77 4.53
C ASP A 87 30.79 -14.67 5.71
N LYS A 88 31.23 -15.88 5.35
CA LYS A 88 32.20 -16.64 6.15
C LYS A 88 33.48 -16.75 5.32
N PRO A 89 34.61 -16.15 5.75
CA PRO A 89 35.88 -16.25 5.03
C PRO A 89 36.47 -17.67 5.17
N GLY A 90 36.00 -18.60 4.35
CA GLY A 90 36.55 -19.95 4.26
C GLY A 90 37.96 -19.95 3.68
N LYS A 91 38.90 -20.65 4.32
CA LYS A 91 40.21 -20.95 3.73
C LYS A 91 40.02 -21.84 2.49
N GLY A 92 40.03 -21.24 1.29
CA GLY A 92 39.96 -21.98 0.03
C GLY A 92 39.41 -21.15 -1.12
N ARG A 93 40.25 -20.86 -2.12
CA ARG A 93 39.94 -19.99 -3.27
C ARG A 93 38.70 -20.42 -4.07
N ARG A 94 37.52 -19.87 -3.74
CA ARG A 94 36.47 -19.54 -4.73
C ARG A 94 35.91 -18.15 -4.40
N LYS A 95 36.15 -17.16 -5.26
CA LYS A 95 35.47 -15.87 -5.18
C LYS A 95 33.99 -16.11 -5.53
N ILE A 96 33.14 -16.20 -4.51
CA ILE A 96 31.68 -16.20 -4.72
C ILE A 96 31.33 -14.86 -5.36
N LYS A 97 30.79 -14.88 -6.58
CA LYS A 97 30.28 -13.66 -7.21
C LYS A 97 29.06 -13.21 -6.41
N ILE A 98 29.13 -12.04 -5.80
CA ILE A 98 28.00 -11.41 -5.14
C ILE A 98 26.90 -11.24 -6.20
N GLY A 99 25.76 -11.89 -5.99
CA GLY A 99 24.55 -11.60 -6.75
C GLY A 99 24.07 -10.21 -6.37
N GLN A 100 24.43 -9.20 -7.16
CA GLN A 100 23.74 -7.91 -7.11
C GLN A 100 22.24 -8.15 -7.37
N PRO A 101 21.34 -7.37 -6.75
CA PRO A 101 19.95 -7.38 -7.15
C PRO A 101 19.86 -7.12 -8.66
N TYR A 102 19.11 -7.98 -9.35
CA TYR A 102 18.92 -7.89 -10.79
C TYR A 102 17.62 -7.15 -11.17
N ALA A 103 16.65 -7.17 -10.25
CA ALA A 103 15.41 -6.42 -10.37
C ALA A 103 14.89 -5.96 -9.00
N SER A 104 14.14 -4.87 -9.02
CA SER A 104 13.32 -4.36 -7.93
C SER A 104 11.84 -4.69 -8.16
N LEU A 105 11.10 -5.00 -7.09
CA LEU A 105 9.65 -5.14 -7.10
C LEU A 105 9.03 -3.90 -6.45
N ARG A 106 8.01 -3.31 -7.10
CA ARG A 106 7.26 -2.17 -6.58
C ARG A 106 5.78 -2.51 -6.51
N ILE A 107 5.18 -2.27 -5.35
CA ILE A 107 3.71 -2.32 -5.18
C ILE A 107 3.18 -0.90 -5.28
N LYS A 108 2.11 -0.71 -6.04
CA LYS A 108 1.30 0.51 -6.09
C LYS A 108 -0.15 0.14 -5.80
N ALA A 109 -0.84 0.98 -5.05
CA ALA A 109 -2.30 0.97 -4.95
C ALA A 109 -2.81 2.40 -5.15
N GLY A 110 -4.05 2.55 -5.61
CA GLY A 110 -4.65 3.86 -5.82
C GLY A 110 -6.11 3.80 -6.25
N PHE A 111 -6.72 4.97 -6.37
CA PHE A 111 -8.07 5.14 -6.90
C PHE A 111 -8.01 5.36 -8.42
N SER A 112 -9.03 4.90 -9.13
CA SER A 112 -9.23 5.13 -10.56
C SER A 112 -10.64 5.68 -10.79
N PHE A 113 -10.75 6.86 -11.40
CA PHE A 113 -12.02 7.40 -11.87
C PHE A 113 -12.18 7.03 -13.34
N THR A 114 -13.14 6.17 -13.65
CA THR A 114 -13.40 5.70 -15.02
C THR A 114 -14.76 6.24 -15.45
N GLN A 115 -14.75 7.41 -16.10
CA GLN A 115 -15.95 7.97 -16.71
C GLN A 115 -16.26 7.19 -17.99
N PHE A 116 -17.46 6.61 -18.05
CA PHE A 116 -17.99 6.00 -19.27
C PHE A 116 -18.94 6.98 -19.95
N VAL A 117 -18.80 7.14 -21.26
CA VAL A 117 -19.63 8.02 -22.09
C VAL A 117 -20.19 7.17 -23.23
N HIS A 118 -21.51 7.15 -23.40
CA HIS A 118 -22.13 6.49 -24.56
C HIS A 118 -22.41 7.51 -25.65
N GLY A 119 -21.79 7.29 -26.82
CA GLY A 119 -22.14 7.97 -28.05
C GLY A 119 -23.03 7.05 -28.89
N ARG A 120 -24.17 7.58 -29.34
CA ARG A 120 -25.03 7.01 -30.37
C ARG A 120 -24.73 7.71 -31.68
N VAL A 121 -24.55 6.93 -32.74
CA VAL A 121 -24.63 7.42 -34.12
C VAL A 121 -26.04 7.10 -34.59
N ASP A 122 -26.81 8.11 -34.94
CA ASP A 122 -28.01 7.92 -35.76
C ASP A 122 -27.58 8.14 -37.21
N PRO A 123 -27.49 7.06 -38.02
CA PRO A 123 -27.07 7.17 -39.40
C PRO A 123 -28.11 7.93 -40.22
N ALA A 124 -27.64 8.66 -41.21
CA ALA A 124 -28.48 9.28 -42.23
C ALA A 124 -29.41 8.26 -42.92
N GLU A 125 -30.67 8.64 -43.22
CA GLU A 125 -31.57 7.77 -44.01
C GLU A 125 -31.30 7.88 -45.53
N ASN A 126 -30.51 8.88 -45.95
CA ASN A 126 -30.12 9.14 -47.35
C ASN A 126 -28.63 9.52 -47.44
N ASP A 127 -27.95 9.19 -48.56
CA ASP A 127 -26.52 9.49 -48.77
C ASP A 127 -26.15 11.00 -48.75
N ASP A 128 -27.14 11.89 -48.88
CA ASP A 128 -26.98 13.36 -48.84
C ASP A 128 -27.08 13.95 -47.41
N GLU A 129 -27.47 13.16 -46.40
CA GLU A 129 -27.61 13.61 -45.01
C GLU A 129 -26.35 13.28 -44.16
N ILE A 130 -26.19 13.98 -43.03
CA ILE A 130 -25.02 13.85 -42.14
C ILE A 130 -25.40 13.05 -40.90
N ASP A 131 -24.64 11.98 -40.61
CA ASP A 131 -24.69 11.20 -39.37
C ASP A 131 -24.87 12.08 -38.12
N VAL A 132 -25.91 11.81 -37.33
CA VAL A 132 -26.18 12.56 -36.10
C VAL A 132 -25.50 11.90 -34.91
N TYR A 133 -24.34 12.43 -34.53
CA TYR A 133 -23.60 12.02 -33.34
C TYR A 133 -24.20 12.63 -32.07
N SER A 134 -24.80 11.80 -31.21
CA SER A 134 -25.37 12.23 -29.92
C SER A 134 -24.72 11.52 -28.72
N ILE A 135 -24.47 12.24 -27.63
CA ILE A 135 -24.04 11.63 -26.36
C ILE A 135 -25.29 11.36 -25.53
N THR A 136 -25.68 10.09 -25.43
CA THR A 136 -26.94 9.70 -24.76
C THR A 136 -26.78 9.51 -23.26
N ASP A 137 -25.60 9.09 -22.78
CA ASP A 137 -25.40 8.68 -21.39
C ASP A 137 -24.00 8.97 -20.86
N ARG A 138 -23.88 9.23 -19.55
CA ARG A 138 -22.61 9.44 -18.84
C ARG A 138 -22.63 8.85 -17.42
N ILE A 139 -21.77 7.87 -17.15
CA ILE A 139 -21.61 7.30 -15.79
C ILE A 139 -20.68 8.22 -14.98
N ASN A 140 -21.28 9.07 -14.13
CA ASN A 140 -20.60 10.12 -13.35
C ASN A 140 -20.67 9.92 -11.82
N GLY A 141 -21.31 8.84 -11.34
CA GLY A 141 -21.55 8.61 -9.91
C GLY A 141 -20.46 7.81 -9.18
N SER A 142 -20.77 7.33 -7.97
CA SER A 142 -19.91 6.40 -7.21
C SER A 142 -19.58 5.11 -7.98
N GLU A 143 -20.44 4.73 -8.93
CA GLU A 143 -20.26 3.61 -9.87
C GLU A 143 -19.06 3.80 -10.81
N ALA A 144 -18.62 5.05 -11.07
CA ALA A 144 -17.41 5.38 -11.82
C ALA A 144 -16.13 5.35 -10.98
N ILE A 145 -16.24 5.22 -9.65
CA ILE A 145 -15.11 5.19 -8.73
C ILE A 145 -14.61 3.74 -8.59
N GLY A 146 -13.32 3.53 -8.81
CA GLY A 146 -12.66 2.26 -8.59
C GLY A 146 -11.31 2.38 -7.92
N PHE A 147 -10.70 1.21 -7.76
CA PHE A 147 -9.44 0.98 -7.09
C PHE A 147 -8.58 0.10 -7.98
N TYR A 148 -7.27 0.33 -7.96
CA TYR A 148 -6.30 -0.56 -8.58
C TYR A 148 -5.19 -0.96 -7.63
N VAL A 149 -4.67 -2.17 -7.82
CA VAL A 149 -3.42 -2.66 -7.23
C VAL A 149 -2.52 -3.10 -8.38
N LYS A 150 -1.31 -2.53 -8.46
CA LYS A 150 -0.33 -2.79 -9.54
C LYS A 150 1.01 -3.21 -8.94
N LEU A 151 1.42 -4.42 -9.27
CA LEU A 151 2.75 -4.95 -9.03
C LEU A 151 3.62 -4.62 -10.26
N GLU A 152 4.79 -4.02 -10.07
CA GLU A 152 5.73 -3.69 -11.14
C GLU A 152 7.10 -4.29 -10.83
N GLY A 153 7.61 -5.18 -11.70
CA GLY A 153 9.00 -5.64 -11.68
C GLY A 153 9.84 -4.76 -12.60
N ILE A 154 10.97 -4.24 -12.13
CA ILE A 154 11.85 -3.34 -12.90
C ILE A 154 13.29 -3.82 -12.74
N THR A 155 13.98 -4.15 -13.84
CA THR A 155 15.40 -4.55 -13.77
C THR A 155 16.29 -3.41 -13.27
N ASP A 156 17.39 -3.72 -12.59
CA ASP A 156 18.25 -2.69 -11.97
C ASP A 156 18.89 -1.75 -13.01
N ASN A 157 19.12 -2.22 -14.24
CA ASN A 157 19.52 -1.40 -15.38
C ASN A 157 18.39 -0.51 -15.96
N LYS A 158 17.18 -0.58 -15.38
CA LYS A 158 15.93 0.12 -15.75
C LYS A 158 15.46 -0.07 -17.20
N LYS A 159 16.07 -0.97 -17.98
CA LYS A 159 15.70 -1.23 -19.37
C LYS A 159 14.42 -2.03 -19.50
N SER A 160 14.21 -3.02 -18.63
CA SER A 160 13.04 -3.89 -18.67
C SER A 160 12.11 -3.60 -17.50
N LYS A 161 10.81 -3.56 -17.79
CA LYS A 161 9.74 -3.48 -16.81
C LYS A 161 8.66 -4.49 -17.15
N SER A 162 8.21 -5.26 -16.17
CA SER A 162 6.96 -6.00 -16.21
C SER A 162 5.94 -5.39 -15.24
N TYR A 163 4.66 -5.65 -15.46
CA TYR A 163 3.63 -5.40 -14.45
C TYR A 163 2.49 -6.41 -14.49
N LEU A 164 1.81 -6.51 -13.35
CA LEU A 164 0.50 -7.14 -13.18
C LEU A 164 -0.39 -6.17 -12.39
N GLN A 165 -1.62 -5.96 -12.83
CA GLN A 165 -2.54 -4.95 -12.33
C GLN A 165 -3.94 -5.54 -12.20
N PHE A 166 -4.55 -5.35 -11.03
CA PHE A 166 -5.94 -5.71 -10.76
C PHE A 166 -6.72 -4.43 -10.54
N ASN A 167 -7.85 -4.26 -11.25
CA ASN A 167 -8.77 -3.13 -11.10
C ASN A 167 -10.12 -3.65 -10.59
N SER A 168 -10.79 -2.89 -9.71
CA SER A 168 -12.19 -3.14 -9.32
C SER A 168 -12.93 -1.82 -9.07
N SER A 169 -14.15 -1.67 -9.57
CA SER A 169 -14.99 -0.46 -9.39
C SER A 169 -16.26 -0.71 -8.57
N GLY A 170 -16.86 0.37 -8.06
CA GLY A 170 -18.16 0.36 -7.40
C GLY A 170 -19.32 -0.08 -8.32
N SER A 171 -19.19 0.11 -9.64
CA SER A 171 -20.09 -0.48 -10.65
C SER A 171 -20.00 -2.01 -10.75
N GLY A 172 -19.05 -2.65 -10.06
CA GLY A 172 -18.74 -4.08 -10.21
C GLY A 172 -17.62 -4.37 -11.21
N PHE A 173 -17.27 -3.41 -12.09
CA PHE A 173 -16.23 -3.57 -13.13
C PHE A 173 -14.94 -4.16 -12.57
N LYS A 174 -14.40 -5.20 -13.22
CA LYS A 174 -13.12 -5.83 -12.88
C LYS A 174 -12.30 -6.05 -14.15
N SER A 175 -10.98 -5.87 -14.03
CA SER A 175 -10.04 -6.24 -15.09
C SER A 175 -8.66 -6.59 -14.52
N ILE A 176 -7.97 -7.48 -15.23
CA ILE A 176 -6.62 -7.94 -14.92
C ILE A 176 -5.72 -7.53 -16.09
N GLY A 177 -4.94 -6.46 -15.89
CA GLY A 177 -3.95 -6.00 -16.85
C GLY A 177 -2.58 -6.60 -16.57
N PHE A 178 -1.89 -7.14 -17.56
CA PHE A 178 -0.46 -7.46 -17.45
C PHE A 178 0.30 -6.78 -18.59
N GLY A 179 1.59 -6.54 -18.44
CA GLY A 179 2.35 -5.92 -19.51
C GLY A 179 3.85 -5.98 -19.34
N LEU A 180 4.55 -5.83 -20.46
CA LEU A 180 6.01 -5.86 -20.60
C LEU A 180 6.44 -4.63 -21.39
N LYS A 181 7.47 -3.91 -20.93
CA LYS A 181 8.10 -2.78 -21.64
C LYS A 181 9.63 -2.96 -21.61
N HIS A 182 10.27 -2.83 -22.77
CA HIS A 182 11.73 -2.93 -22.92
C HIS A 182 12.30 -1.74 -23.69
N ASN A 183 13.30 -1.08 -23.11
CA ASN A 183 14.10 -0.04 -23.77
C ASN A 183 15.06 -0.69 -24.78
N ILE A 184 14.79 -0.51 -26.08
CA ILE A 184 15.67 -1.01 -27.15
C ILE A 184 16.87 -0.07 -27.30
N TRP A 185 16.61 1.23 -27.44
CA TRP A 185 17.65 2.22 -27.75
C TRP A 185 17.30 3.62 -27.26
N LYS A 186 18.19 4.26 -26.49
CA LYS A 186 18.03 5.60 -25.90
C LYS A 186 16.67 5.77 -25.20
N SER A 187 15.69 6.36 -25.88
CA SER A 187 14.34 6.64 -25.37
C SER A 187 13.24 5.87 -26.11
N VAL A 188 13.61 4.96 -27.02
CA VAL A 188 12.71 4.08 -27.76
C VAL A 188 12.47 2.80 -26.97
N HIS A 189 11.20 2.51 -26.71
CA HIS A 189 10.76 1.32 -26.00
C HIS A 189 9.70 0.56 -26.80
N LEU A 190 9.90 -0.74 -26.96
CA LEU A 190 8.85 -1.68 -27.33
C LEU A 190 8.08 -2.08 -26.07
N GLY A 191 6.80 -2.39 -26.22
CA GLY A 191 6.04 -3.06 -25.18
C GLY A 191 4.90 -3.92 -25.71
N LEU A 192 4.29 -4.64 -24.78
CA LEU A 192 3.12 -5.47 -24.96
C LEU A 192 2.29 -5.32 -23.69
N ASP A 193 1.17 -4.62 -23.78
CA ASP A 193 0.20 -4.50 -22.69
C ASP A 193 -1.03 -5.35 -23.05
N CYS A 194 -1.51 -6.14 -22.10
CA CYS A 194 -2.65 -7.04 -22.25
C CYS A 194 -3.68 -6.75 -21.15
N ALA A 195 -4.97 -6.80 -21.49
CA ALA A 195 -6.06 -6.53 -20.56
C ALA A 195 -7.13 -7.63 -20.66
N LEU A 196 -7.25 -8.43 -19.60
CA LEU A 196 -8.30 -9.44 -19.44
C LEU A 196 -9.48 -8.85 -18.66
N TYR A 197 -10.67 -8.99 -19.22
CA TYR A 197 -11.95 -8.68 -18.60
C TYR A 197 -12.69 -10.03 -18.40
N PRO A 198 -12.96 -10.48 -17.15
CA PRO A 198 -13.50 -11.82 -16.87
C PRO A 198 -14.89 -12.12 -17.45
N LYS A 199 -15.40 -13.36 -17.38
CA LYS A 199 -16.84 -13.64 -17.61
C LYS A 199 -17.71 -12.94 -16.56
N GLY A 200 -18.95 -12.61 -16.95
CA GLY A 200 -19.81 -11.64 -16.24
C GLY A 200 -19.39 -10.28 -16.75
N SER A 201 -19.88 -9.97 -17.97
CA SER A 201 -19.31 -9.12 -19.03
C SER A 201 -20.35 -8.95 -20.21
N SER A 202 -20.74 -7.85 -20.94
CA SER A 202 -20.48 -6.39 -21.33
C SER A 202 -21.10 -5.21 -20.54
N ILE A 203 -20.60 -3.95 -20.68
CA ILE A 203 -21.42 -2.75 -20.36
C ILE A 203 -22.38 -2.63 -21.52
N GLU A 204 -23.68 -2.69 -21.24
CA GLU A 204 -24.73 -2.67 -22.24
C GLU A 204 -25.65 -1.47 -21.97
N PHE A 205 -25.78 -0.58 -22.94
CA PHE A 205 -26.76 0.50 -22.89
C PHE A 205 -28.07 -0.02 -23.47
N ARG A 206 -29.15 0.07 -22.69
CA ARG A 206 -30.47 -0.40 -23.09
C ARG A 206 -31.19 0.71 -23.87
N PRO A 207 -31.89 0.39 -24.97
CA PRO A 207 -32.79 1.35 -25.60
C PRO A 207 -33.92 1.72 -24.62
N LEU A 208 -34.35 2.98 -24.63
CA LEU A 208 -35.36 3.57 -23.72
C LEU A 208 -36.78 2.92 -23.71
N LYS A 209 -36.99 1.78 -24.40
CA LYS A 209 -38.30 1.18 -24.66
C LYS A 209 -38.77 0.17 -23.61
N THR A 210 -38.05 -0.02 -22.51
CA THR A 210 -38.45 -0.92 -21.41
C THR A 210 -38.34 -0.23 -20.05
N ASP A 211 -39.43 -0.25 -19.28
CA ASP A 211 -39.53 0.39 -17.97
C ASP A 211 -38.50 -0.15 -16.98
N ALA A 212 -37.46 0.65 -16.73
CA ALA A 212 -36.41 0.37 -15.76
C ALA A 212 -35.77 1.69 -15.29
N ASP A 213 -35.46 1.80 -13.99
CA ASP A 213 -34.86 2.99 -13.37
C ASP A 213 -33.44 3.34 -13.88
N LYS A 214 -32.89 2.57 -14.82
CA LYS A 214 -31.58 2.78 -15.46
C LYS A 214 -31.60 2.38 -16.93
N THR A 215 -31.10 3.27 -17.79
CA THR A 215 -30.91 3.11 -19.25
C THR A 215 -29.75 2.18 -19.63
N TRP A 216 -29.15 1.46 -18.68
CA TRP A 216 -28.00 0.60 -18.90
C TRP A 216 -28.02 -0.60 -17.97
N THR A 217 -27.26 -1.63 -18.32
CA THR A 217 -27.07 -2.83 -17.51
C THR A 217 -25.60 -3.24 -17.55
N TRP A 218 -25.09 -3.55 -16.37
CA TRP A 218 -23.68 -3.83 -16.16
C TRP A 218 -23.39 -5.31 -16.32
N TYR A 219 -22.35 -5.61 -17.10
CA TYR A 219 -21.54 -6.80 -16.98
C TYR A 219 -19.98 -6.60 -17.27
N PRO A 220 -19.48 -5.68 -18.13
CA PRO A 220 -18.12 -5.49 -18.80
C PRO A 220 -17.19 -6.43 -19.69
N GLY A 221 -17.64 -7.22 -20.68
CA GLY A 221 -16.78 -7.85 -21.73
C GLY A 221 -17.29 -9.10 -22.51
N GLY A 222 -18.61 -9.34 -22.67
CA GLY A 222 -19.24 -10.56 -23.22
C GLY A 222 -19.39 -11.81 -22.30
N GLU A 223 -20.26 -12.75 -22.68
CA GLU A 223 -20.52 -13.99 -21.92
C GLU A 223 -19.30 -14.93 -21.78
N GLY A 224 -18.22 -14.72 -22.54
CA GLY A 224 -16.95 -15.43 -22.37
C GLY A 224 -15.90 -14.68 -21.54
N GLY A 225 -16.11 -13.37 -21.29
CA GLY A 225 -15.00 -12.44 -21.05
C GLY A 225 -14.20 -12.16 -22.32
N ILE A 226 -13.28 -11.19 -22.25
CA ILE A 226 -12.45 -10.77 -23.39
C ILE A 226 -11.01 -10.48 -22.96
N LEU A 227 -10.05 -10.89 -23.79
CA LEU A 227 -8.62 -10.56 -23.66
C LEU A 227 -8.23 -9.62 -24.81
N LEU A 228 -7.86 -8.39 -24.47
CA LEU A 228 -7.23 -7.45 -25.40
C LEU A 228 -5.70 -7.60 -25.31
N ILE A 229 -5.04 -7.58 -26.46
CA ILE A 229 -3.57 -7.70 -26.59
C ILE A 229 -3.09 -6.51 -27.46
N ALA A 230 -2.28 -5.64 -26.88
CA ALA A 230 -1.80 -4.40 -27.51
C ALA A 230 -0.26 -4.36 -27.53
N PRO A 231 0.39 -4.84 -28.59
CA PRO A 231 1.80 -4.53 -28.84
C PRO A 231 1.94 -3.04 -29.18
N TYR A 232 2.98 -2.38 -28.68
CA TYR A 232 3.21 -0.96 -28.93
C TYR A 232 4.70 -0.61 -29.07
N LEU A 233 4.95 0.48 -29.79
CA LEU A 233 6.21 1.20 -29.79
C LEU A 233 5.97 2.57 -29.15
N SER A 234 6.86 3.00 -28.27
CA SER A 234 6.80 4.31 -27.61
C SER A 234 8.15 5.00 -27.63
N VAL A 235 8.15 6.29 -27.95
CA VAL A 235 9.34 7.15 -27.88
C VAL A 235 9.09 8.17 -26.78
N GLN A 236 10.06 8.35 -25.89
CA GLN A 236 10.05 9.42 -24.91
C GLN A 236 11.05 10.50 -25.33
N PHE A 237 10.73 11.77 -25.09
CA PHE A 237 11.57 12.92 -25.38
C PHE A 237 11.97 13.58 -24.06
#